data_AF-X1H6H6-F1
#
_entry.id   AF-X1H6H6-F1
#
_cell.length_a   1.000
_cell.length_b   1.000
_cell.length_c   1.000
_cell.angle_alpha   90.00
_cell.angle_beta   90.00
_cell.angle_gamma   90.00
#
_symmetry.space_group_name_H-M   'P 1'
#
loop_
_entity.id
_entity.type
_entity.pdbx_description
1 polymer ?
#
loop_
_entity_poly.entity_id
_entity_poly.type
_entity_poly.pdbx_seq_one_letter_code
_entity_poly.pdbx_strand_id
1 'polypeptide(L)' 'TIIKTWSRSSTIFPIMVGHTIAVHNGKRHIPVYITENMVGHKLGEFSPTRIFKGHGAHTESSTTLK' A
#
# COMPACT_ATOMS: atom_id res chain seq x y z
N THR A 1 0.41 16.51 6.79
CA THR A 1 -0.75 15.90 7.48
C THR A 1 -1.10 14.58 6.81
N ILE A 2 -1.54 13.57 7.57
CA ILE A 2 -1.84 12.24 7.02
C ILE A 2 -3.32 12.17 6.66
N ILE A 3 -3.62 11.99 5.37
CA ILE A 3 -4.99 11.86 4.87
C ILE A 3 -5.41 10.39 5.00
N LYS A 4 -6.42 10.09 5.81
CA LYS A 4 -6.93 8.72 5.97
C LYS A 4 -8.00 8.43 4.92
N THR A 5 -7.99 7.23 4.34
CA THR A 5 -9.00 6.79 3.39
C THR A 5 -9.38 5.32 3.58
N TRP A 6 -10.68 5.04 3.40
CA TRP A 6 -11.23 3.69 3.28
C TRP A 6 -11.45 3.29 1.82
N SER A 7 -11.42 4.25 0.90
CA SER A 7 -11.64 4.00 -0.53
C SER A 7 -10.39 3.43 -1.17
N ARG A 8 -10.33 2.10 -1.23
CA ARG A 8 -9.24 1.36 -1.90
C ARG A 8 -9.39 1.32 -3.42
N SER A 9 -10.59 1.59 -3.93
CA SER A 9 -10.91 1.53 -5.37
C SER A 9 -10.57 2.81 -6.13
N SER A 10 -10.29 3.91 -5.40
CA SER A 10 -9.92 5.20 -5.96
C SER A 10 -8.58 5.12 -6.71
N THR A 11 -8.57 5.71 -7.90
CA THR A 11 -7.39 5.85 -8.74
C THR A 11 -6.51 7.00 -8.25
N ILE A 12 -5.20 6.83 -8.32
CA ILE A 12 -4.23 7.86 -7.98
C ILE A 12 -4.14 8.87 -9.12
N PHE A 13 -4.45 10.13 -8.80
CA PHE A 13 -4.34 11.25 -9.73
C PHE A 13 -2.98 11.97 -9.58
N PRO A 14 -2.46 12.63 -10.63
CA PRO A 14 -1.19 13.37 -10.57
C PRO A 14 -1.11 14.39 -9.43
N ILE A 15 -2.24 15.02 -9.07
CA ILE A 15 -2.33 15.99 -7.97
C ILE A 15 -2.03 15.38 -6.59
N MET A 16 -2.11 14.06 -6.46
CA MET A 16 -1.87 13.35 -5.20
C MET A 16 -0.37 13.03 -4.99
N VAL A 17 0.49 13.25 -5.98
CA VAL A 17 1.93 13.03 -5.86
C VAL A 17 2.52 13.91 -4.76
N GLY A 18 3.44 13.36 -3.96
CA GLY A 18 4.04 14.04 -2.81
C GLY A 18 3.18 14.03 -1.54
N HIS A 19 1.95 13.51 -1.59
CA HIS A 19 1.10 13.37 -0.42
C HIS A 19 1.26 11.98 0.22
N THR A 20 1.11 11.92 1.55
CA THR A 20 1.02 10.65 2.29
C THR A 20 -0.44 10.33 2.60
N ILE A 21 -0.94 9.27 1.99
CA ILE A 21 -2.31 8.78 2.17
C ILE A 21 -2.27 7.50 2.98
N ALA A 22 -2.98 7.47 4.10
CA ALA A 22 -3.13 6.28 4.92
C ALA A 22 -4.32 5.45 4.42
N VAL A 23 -4.03 4.35 3.73
CA VAL A 23 -5.03 3.48 3.08
C VAL A 23 -5.43 2.35 4.02
N HIS A 24 -6.73 2.18 4.25
CA HIS A 24 -7.26 1.12 5.09
C HIS A 24 -7.05 -0.27 4.46
N ASN A 25 -6.54 -1.23 5.24
CA ASN A 25 -6.31 -2.61 4.80
C ASN A 25 -7.28 -3.65 5.39
N GLY A 26 -8.34 -3.21 6.08
CA GLY A 26 -9.30 -4.06 6.79
C GLY A 26 -9.05 -4.16 8.29
N LYS A 27 -7.88 -3.74 8.78
CA LYS A 27 -7.54 -3.71 10.21
C LYS A 27 -6.94 -2.37 10.64
N ARG A 28 -5.99 -1.85 9.87
CA ARG A 28 -5.30 -0.58 10.14
C ARG A 28 -5.16 0.26 8.89
N HIS A 29 -4.81 1.53 9.07
CA HIS A 29 -4.44 2.41 7.96
C HIS A 29 -2.92 2.34 7.76
N ILE A 30 -2.50 2.00 6.54
CA ILE A 30 -1.10 1.92 6.15
C ILE A 30 -0.73 3.23 5.45
N PRO A 31 0.23 4.03 5.96
CA PRO A 31 0.68 5.24 5.29
C PRO A 31 1.44 4.88 4.01
N VAL A 32 0.95 5.36 2.88
CA VAL A 32 1.58 5.22 1.56
C VAL A 32 1.99 6.61 1.09
N TYR A 33 3.27 6.78 0.81
CA TYR A 33 3.80 7.98 0.16
C TYR A 33 3.66 7.82 -1.35
N ILE A 34 2.95 8.75 -2.00
CA ILE A 34 2.60 8.63 -3.42
C ILE A 34 3.71 9.21 -4.29
N THR A 35 4.24 8.39 -5.20
CA THR A 35 5.20 8.77 -6.23
C THR A 35 4.54 8.84 -7.62
N GLU A 36 5.20 9.49 -8.58
CA GLU A 36 4.67 9.65 -9.95
C GLU A 36 4.38 8.32 -10.65
N ASN A 37 5.21 7.30 -10.40
CA ASN A 37 5.05 5.97 -10.98
C ASN A 37 3.78 5.24 -10.50
N MET A 38 3.10 5.75 -9.47
CA MET A 38 1.85 5.19 -8.95
C MET A 38 0.61 5.78 -9.61
N VAL A 39 0.75 6.84 -10.42
CA VAL A 39 -0.38 7.50 -11.10
C VAL A 39 -1.09 6.51 -12.04
N GLY A 40 -2.42 6.49 -11.99
CA GLY A 40 -3.24 5.56 -12.78
C GLY A 40 -3.53 4.22 -12.11
N HIS A 41 -2.80 3.86 -11.05
CA HIS A 41 -3.07 2.68 -10.23
C HIS A 41 -4.14 2.94 -9.16
N LYS A 42 -4.68 1.87 -8.57
CA LYS A 42 -5.62 1.98 -7.44
C LYS A 42 -4.89 2.03 -6.11
N LEU A 43 -5.38 2.85 -5.17
CA LEU A 43 -4.81 2.96 -3.81
C LEU A 43 -4.72 1.60 -3.08
N GLY A 44 -5.63 0.68 -3.36
CA GLY A 44 -5.63 -0.66 -2.77
C GLY A 44 -4.43 -1.52 -3.15
N GLU A 45 -3.78 -1.28 -4.29
CA GLU A 45 -2.62 -2.07 -4.75
C GLU A 45 -1.41 -1.87 -3.83
N PHE A 46 -1.29 -0.69 -3.22
CA PHE A 46 -0.19 -0.33 -2.33
C PHE A 46 -0.47 -0.63 -0.85
N SER A 47 -1.58 -1.32 -0.54
CA SER A 47 -2.01 -1.63 0.83
C SER A 47 -2.46 -3.09 0.92
N PRO A 48 -1.55 -4.03 1.24
CA PRO A 48 -1.87 -5.46 1.27
C PRO A 48 -2.87 -5.81 2.39
N THR A 49 -3.85 -6.65 2.05
CA THR A 49 -4.94 -7.06 2.95
C THR A 49 -4.67 -8.37 3.69
N ARG A 50 -3.76 -9.19 3.18
CA ARG A 50 -3.37 -10.47 3.77
C ARG A 50 -1.85 -10.55 3.89
N ILE A 51 -1.39 -11.21 4.94
CA ILE A 51 0.03 -11.54 5.12
C ILE A 51 0.26 -12.89 4.46
N PHE A 52 1.17 -12.93 3.49
CA PHE A 52 1.64 -14.19 2.94
C PHE A 52 2.50 -14.90 3.99
N LYS A 53 2.11 -16.13 4.36
CA LYS A 53 2.78 -16.92 5.40
C LYS A 53 3.78 -17.95 4.85
N GLY A 54 4.01 -17.96 3.54
CA GLY A 54 4.74 -19.04 2.86
C GLY A 54 3.82 -20.20 2.47
N HIS A 55 4.27 -21.00 1.50
CA HIS A 55 3.78 -22.36 1.31
C HIS A 55 4.72 -23.30 2.08
N GLY A 56 4.20 -24.41 2.61
CA GLY A 56 4.97 -25.37 3.42
C GLY A 56 6.08 -26.05 2.62
N ALA A 57 7.21 -25.37 2.50
CA ALA A 57 8.53 -25.88 2.20
C ALA A 57 9.50 -24.80 2.64
N HIS A 58 10.56 -25.20 3.34
CA HIS A 58 11.60 -24.34 3.88
C HIS A 58 12.11 -23.38 2.79
N THR A 59 11.68 -22.13 2.81
CA THR A 59 12.29 -21.06 2.00
C THR A 59 12.39 -19.87 2.91
N GLU A 60 13.62 -19.54 3.26
CA GLU A 60 13.95 -18.44 4.15
C GLU A 60 13.29 -17.16 3.66
N SER A 61 12.56 -16.49 4.56
CA SER A 61 11.90 -15.23 4.26
C SER A 61 12.96 -14.16 4.04
N SER A 62 13.17 -13.77 2.79
CA SER A 62 13.97 -12.59 2.41
C SER A 62 13.22 -11.31 2.79
N THR A 63 13.01 -11.09 4.09
CA THR A 63 12.48 -9.84 4.62
C THR A 63 13.59 -9.13 5.39
N THR A 64 14.61 -8.69 4.68
CA THR A 64 15.52 -7.63 5.12
C THR A 64 16.07 -6.96 3.87
N LEU A 65 15.44 -5.86 3.45
CA LEU A 65 16.15 -4.86 2.66
C LEU A 65 17.08 -4.13 3.63
N LYS A 66 18.39 -4.28 3.41
CA LYS A 66 19.42 -3.42 4.01
C LYS A 66 19.29 -2.01 3.44
#